data_AF-A0A8R7TZP3-F1
#
_entry.id   AF-A0A8R7TZP3-F1
#
_cell.length_a   1.000
_cell.length_b   1.000
_cell.length_c   1.000
_cell.angle_alpha   90.00
_cell.angle_beta   90.00
_cell.angle_gamma   90.00
#
_symmetry.space_group_name_H-M   'P 1'
#
loop_
_entity.id
_entity.type
_entity.pdbx_description
1 polymer ?
#
loop_
_entity_poly.entity_id
_entity_poly.type
_entity_poly.pdbx_seq_one_letter_code
_entity_poly.pdbx_strand_id
1 'polypeptide(L)'
;MRRAPAAAFLLLALLAAAEASGPEGGEQACDKGWERSGSRLCCKRNITDFFKARHFEELFPRRNDTIAHAAGFWDYPAFIAAAALFEPRGFGTTGGKEMGVREVAAFLAHVGASTSCGRFYPNPMAWGLCYKREMSPYQNFYCDDSNELYRCVEGLQYYGRGGEALFLNYNYGIIGKGIKQDLLSHPELLQQNATLAFEAAIWRWMTPVKWRQPSAHDAFVGNWKPSKNDPLSKRYPGFGTTMNIMRGDRICGQGFTDEMNNTISHYIYYLGLMGVNHEHSGRSLDCADQVVFNPSSKSLGS
;
A
#
# COMPACT_ATOMS: atom_id res chain seq x y z
N MET A 1 -87.27 -26.32 -10.85
CA MET A 1 -86.54 -25.05 -11.06
C MET A 1 -85.14 -25.22 -10.48
N ARG A 2 -84.15 -25.47 -11.34
CA ARG A 2 -83.11 -24.51 -11.75
C ARG A 2 -81.99 -24.30 -10.70
N ARG A 3 -80.80 -24.76 -11.12
CA ARG A 3 -79.43 -24.24 -10.90
C ARG A 3 -78.55 -24.96 -9.86
N ALA A 4 -77.48 -25.53 -10.41
CA ALA A 4 -76.23 -25.98 -9.80
C ALA A 4 -75.34 -24.77 -9.37
N PRO A 5 -74.04 -24.96 -9.09
CA PRO A 5 -73.42 -25.55 -7.90
C PRO A 5 -72.54 -24.50 -7.19
N ALA A 6 -72.06 -24.77 -5.98
CA ALA A 6 -71.02 -23.91 -5.37
C ALA A 6 -69.89 -24.77 -4.82
N ALA A 7 -68.76 -24.68 -5.52
CA ALA A 7 -67.47 -25.28 -5.19
C ALA A 7 -66.98 -24.76 -3.83
N ALA A 8 -66.64 -25.67 -2.93
CA ALA A 8 -65.89 -25.33 -1.72
C ALA A 8 -64.41 -25.13 -2.11
N PHE A 9 -63.99 -23.87 -2.09
CA PHE A 9 -62.61 -23.44 -2.34
C PHE A 9 -61.66 -24.03 -1.30
N LEU A 10 -60.64 -24.77 -1.76
CA LEU A 10 -59.42 -25.02 -1.00
C LEU A 10 -58.74 -23.68 -0.72
N LEU A 11 -58.68 -23.28 0.54
CA LEU A 11 -57.78 -22.23 1.02
C LEU A 11 -56.35 -22.79 1.03
N LEU A 12 -55.63 -22.69 -0.09
CA LEU A 12 -54.17 -22.69 -0.05
C LEU A 12 -53.71 -21.31 0.44
N ALA A 13 -53.28 -21.25 1.70
CA ALA A 13 -52.52 -20.14 2.21
C ALA A 13 -51.15 -20.10 1.50
N LEU A 14 -51.02 -19.24 0.48
CA LEU A 14 -49.73 -18.83 -0.05
C LEU A 14 -49.04 -17.97 1.03
N LEU A 15 -48.15 -18.60 1.80
CA LEU A 15 -47.12 -17.89 2.56
C LEU A 15 -46.18 -17.24 1.53
N ALA A 16 -46.45 -15.98 1.18
CA ALA A 16 -45.44 -15.13 0.61
C ALA A 16 -44.38 -14.89 1.69
N ALA A 17 -43.26 -15.60 1.61
CA ALA A 17 -42.06 -15.19 2.32
C ALA A 17 -41.64 -13.84 1.73
N ALA A 18 -41.92 -12.76 2.46
CA ALA A 18 -41.26 -11.49 2.19
C ALA A 18 -39.77 -11.70 2.51
N GLU A 19 -38.96 -11.91 1.47
CA GLU A 19 -37.53 -11.68 1.56
C GLU A 19 -37.34 -10.23 1.97
N ALA A 20 -36.93 -10.02 3.22
CA ALA A 20 -36.41 -8.75 3.65
C ALA A 20 -35.11 -8.51 2.87
N SER A 21 -35.23 -7.78 1.76
CA SER A 21 -34.12 -7.12 1.11
C SER A 21 -33.52 -6.14 2.12
N GLY A 22 -32.47 -6.59 2.80
CA GLY A 22 -31.65 -5.73 3.65
C GLY A 22 -31.08 -4.60 2.81
N PRO A 23 -31.05 -3.35 3.32
CA PRO A 23 -30.48 -2.26 2.57
C PRO A 23 -28.97 -2.49 2.41
N GLU A 24 -28.55 -2.59 1.14
CA GLU A 24 -27.15 -2.46 0.74
C GLU A 24 -26.59 -1.12 1.24
N GLY A 25 -25.41 -1.16 1.84
CA GLY A 25 -24.51 0.01 1.95
C GLY A 25 -24.97 1.15 2.86
N GLY A 26 -25.26 0.87 4.13
CA GLY A 26 -25.40 1.90 5.16
C GLY A 26 -24.05 2.31 5.77
N GLU A 27 -23.61 3.53 5.51
CA GLU A 27 -22.47 4.19 6.18
C GLU A 27 -22.65 4.09 7.70
N GLN A 28 -21.76 3.35 8.40
CA GLN A 28 -21.88 3.15 9.84
C GLN A 28 -21.54 4.44 10.58
N ALA A 29 -22.56 5.17 11.03
CA ALA A 29 -22.39 6.30 11.95
C ALA A 29 -21.87 5.78 13.30
N CYS A 30 -20.77 6.36 13.80
CA CYS A 30 -20.22 6.05 15.12
C CYS A 30 -20.92 6.89 16.20
N ASP A 31 -21.69 6.26 17.07
CA ASP A 31 -22.19 6.88 18.30
C ASP A 31 -21.22 6.57 19.46
N LYS A 32 -20.17 7.38 19.59
CA LYS A 32 -19.46 7.49 20.87
C LYS A 32 -20.14 8.60 21.66
N GLY A 33 -20.61 8.25 22.86
CA GLY A 33 -21.36 9.14 23.74
C GLY A 33 -20.79 10.56 23.81
N TRP A 34 -21.72 11.51 23.88
CA TRP A 34 -21.61 12.98 24.03
C TRP A 34 -20.80 13.79 23.00
N GLU A 35 -19.96 13.19 22.15
CA GLU A 35 -19.26 13.90 21.08
C GLU A 35 -19.87 13.66 19.70
N ARG A 36 -20.86 14.51 19.36
CA ARG A 36 -21.40 14.78 18.02
C ARG A 36 -21.95 13.55 17.27
N SER A 37 -23.20 13.25 17.56
CA SER A 37 -24.08 12.37 16.76
C SER A 37 -24.10 12.79 15.28
N GLY A 38 -23.78 11.88 14.37
CA GLY A 38 -24.07 12.01 12.93
C GLY A 38 -23.04 12.69 12.02
N SER A 39 -21.78 12.87 12.43
CA SER A 39 -20.73 13.42 11.53
C SER A 39 -19.86 12.32 10.89
N ARG A 40 -19.64 12.37 9.56
CA ARG A 40 -18.66 11.53 8.84
C ARG A 40 -17.22 11.68 9.38
N LEU A 41 -16.95 12.75 10.11
CA LEU A 41 -15.66 13.05 10.76
C LEU A 41 -15.51 12.49 12.18
N CYS A 42 -16.56 11.90 12.77
CA CYS A 42 -16.55 11.44 14.18
C CYS A 42 -15.94 10.06 14.40
N CYS A 43 -15.61 9.31 13.36
CA CYS A 43 -14.86 8.06 13.49
C CYS A 43 -13.36 8.35 13.24
N LYS A 44 -12.68 9.12 14.10
CA LYS A 44 -11.21 9.18 14.09
C LYS A 44 -10.67 7.82 14.54
N ARG A 45 -10.64 6.86 13.61
CA ARG A 45 -9.91 5.60 13.75
C ARG A 45 -8.47 5.92 13.43
N ASN A 46 -7.57 5.50 14.29
CA ASN A 46 -6.15 5.65 14.07
C ASN A 46 -5.55 4.28 13.78
N ILE A 47 -4.41 4.25 13.08
CA ILE A 47 -3.68 3.00 12.82
C ILE A 47 -3.35 2.29 14.13
N THR A 48 -3.07 3.06 15.18
CA THR A 48 -2.82 2.54 16.52
C THR A 48 -4.00 1.79 17.13
N ASP A 49 -5.23 1.90 16.64
CA ASP A 49 -6.38 1.12 17.13
C ASP A 49 -6.27 -0.38 16.79
N PHE A 50 -5.63 -0.71 15.67
CA PHE A 50 -5.50 -2.10 15.20
C PHE A 50 -4.04 -2.56 15.07
N PHE A 51 -3.11 -1.67 14.73
CA PHE A 51 -1.69 -1.98 14.54
C PHE A 51 -0.88 -1.53 15.75
N LYS A 52 -0.76 -2.43 16.73
CA LYS A 52 0.07 -2.28 17.93
C LYS A 52 1.52 -2.70 17.71
N ALA A 53 2.43 -2.27 18.59
CA ALA A 53 3.85 -2.63 18.59
C ALA A 53 4.10 -4.14 18.43
N ARG A 54 3.31 -4.99 19.11
CA ARG A 54 3.43 -6.46 18.97
C ARG A 54 3.33 -6.94 17.52
N HIS A 55 2.45 -6.35 16.72
CA HIS A 55 2.29 -6.76 15.32
C HIS A 55 3.52 -6.30 14.53
N PHE A 56 4.02 -5.09 14.76
CA PHE A 56 5.27 -4.64 14.13
C PHE A 56 6.44 -5.59 14.41
N GLU A 57 6.58 -6.07 15.66
CA GLU A 57 7.58 -7.08 16.02
C GLU A 57 7.33 -8.44 15.35
N GLU A 58 6.08 -8.87 15.23
CA GLU A 58 5.68 -10.12 14.56
C GLU A 58 5.90 -10.07 13.03
N LEU A 59 5.69 -8.92 12.39
CA LEU A 59 5.91 -8.70 10.96
C LEU A 59 7.41 -8.71 10.62
N PHE A 60 8.24 -8.15 11.50
CA PHE A 60 9.68 -7.96 11.27
C PHE A 60 10.57 -8.57 12.37
N PRO A 61 10.43 -9.88 12.67
CA PRO A 61 11.10 -10.50 13.81
C PRO A 61 12.61 -10.66 13.59
N ARG A 62 13.10 -10.57 12.34
CA ARG A 62 14.52 -10.68 11.99
C ARG A 62 15.20 -9.35 11.67
N ARG A 63 14.52 -8.21 11.76
CA ARG A 63 15.11 -6.89 11.41
C ARG A 63 16.31 -6.49 12.27
N ASN A 64 16.37 -7.01 13.50
CA ASN A 64 17.42 -6.76 14.49
C ASN A 64 18.32 -7.98 14.70
N ASP A 65 18.27 -8.97 13.80
CA ASP A 65 19.21 -10.08 13.82
C ASP A 65 20.64 -9.57 13.61
N THR A 66 21.64 -10.29 14.14
CA THR A 66 23.06 -9.94 14.03
C THR A 66 23.56 -9.80 12.59
N ILE A 67 22.93 -10.48 11.64
CA ILE A 67 23.26 -10.40 10.22
C ILE A 67 22.46 -9.31 9.48
N ALA A 68 21.52 -8.63 10.15
CA ALA A 68 20.78 -7.54 9.55
C ALA A 68 21.63 -6.27 9.46
N HIS A 69 21.50 -5.54 8.36
CA HIS A 69 22.31 -4.35 8.07
C HIS A 69 21.68 -3.04 8.57
N ALA A 70 20.52 -3.12 9.22
CA ALA A 70 19.78 -2.01 9.80
C ALA A 70 19.30 -2.30 11.24
N ALA A 71 19.98 -3.21 11.95
CA ALA A 71 19.65 -3.54 13.33
C ALA A 71 19.64 -2.28 14.22
N GLY A 72 18.55 -2.09 14.98
CA GLY A 72 18.32 -0.94 15.86
C GLY A 72 17.89 0.34 15.15
N PHE A 73 17.78 0.35 13.82
CA PHE A 73 17.35 1.54 13.07
C PHE A 73 15.82 1.65 12.99
N TRP A 74 15.14 0.56 12.60
CA TRP A 74 13.71 0.56 12.37
C TRP A 74 12.91 0.22 13.64
N ASP A 75 11.99 1.10 14.03
CA ASP A 75 11.12 0.89 15.18
C ASP A 75 9.66 1.29 14.93
N TYR A 76 8.79 0.78 15.80
CA TYR A 76 7.35 1.05 15.76
C TYR A 76 7.01 2.53 16.03
N PRO A 77 7.61 3.22 17.03
CA PRO A 77 7.37 4.64 17.25
C PRO A 77 7.64 5.51 16.02
N ALA A 78 8.72 5.25 15.28
CA ALA A 78 9.03 5.96 14.04
C ALA A 78 7.96 5.76 12.97
N PHE A 79 7.49 4.52 12.78
CA PHE A 79 6.41 4.23 11.83
C PHE A 79 5.12 4.96 12.22
N ILE A 80 4.69 4.90 13.50
CA ILE A 80 3.47 5.56 13.94
C ILE A 80 3.58 7.09 13.87
N ALA A 81 4.73 7.66 14.24
CA ALA A 81 4.97 9.10 14.14
C ALA A 81 4.86 9.59 12.69
N ALA A 82 5.45 8.85 11.74
CA ALA A 82 5.31 9.15 10.32
C ALA A 82 3.86 8.97 9.83
N ALA A 83 3.22 7.86 10.19
CA ALA A 83 1.86 7.54 9.76
C ALA A 83 0.82 8.55 10.25
N ALA A 84 0.96 9.07 11.47
CA ALA A 84 0.07 10.08 12.04
C ALA A 84 -0.03 11.36 11.20
N LEU A 85 1.01 11.70 10.42
CA LEU A 85 1.00 12.83 9.49
C LEU A 85 0.05 12.61 8.29
N PHE A 86 -0.23 11.36 7.94
CA PHE A 86 -1.03 10.96 6.78
C PHE A 86 -2.38 10.31 7.13
N GLU A 87 -2.60 9.90 8.39
CA GLU A 87 -3.91 9.43 8.86
C GLU A 87 -5.07 10.39 8.54
N PRO A 88 -4.94 11.73 8.69
CA PRO A 88 -6.00 12.68 8.30
C PRO A 88 -6.28 12.71 6.80
N ARG A 89 -5.39 12.15 5.97
CA ARG A 89 -5.54 12.05 4.51
C ARG A 89 -6.00 10.66 4.06
N GLY A 90 -6.26 9.74 4.99
CA GLY A 90 -6.84 8.42 4.69
C GLY A 90 -5.89 7.23 4.90
N PHE A 91 -4.59 7.45 5.12
CA PHE A 91 -3.63 6.34 5.26
C PHE A 91 -4.00 5.44 6.44
N GLY A 92 -4.38 4.19 6.17
CA GLY A 92 -4.81 3.22 7.18
C GLY A 92 -6.15 3.54 7.86
N THR A 93 -6.86 4.57 7.41
CA THR A 93 -8.11 5.06 8.01
C THR A 93 -9.31 5.06 7.04
N THR A 94 -9.06 4.86 5.74
CA THR A 94 -10.10 4.74 4.70
C THR A 94 -10.73 3.35 4.64
N GLY A 95 -12.04 3.26 4.40
CA GLY A 95 -12.73 1.99 4.12
C GLY A 95 -13.00 1.08 5.33
N GLY A 96 -12.77 1.58 6.54
CA GLY A 96 -13.07 0.85 7.78
C GLY A 96 -11.90 0.02 8.33
N LYS A 97 -12.12 -0.67 9.46
CA LYS A 97 -11.03 -1.34 10.21
C LYS A 97 -10.31 -2.40 9.37
N GLU A 98 -11.06 -3.27 8.69
CA GLU A 98 -10.46 -4.33 7.87
C GLU A 98 -9.67 -3.74 6.69
N MET A 99 -10.20 -2.74 5.99
CA MET A 99 -9.47 -2.07 4.92
C MET A 99 -8.20 -1.38 5.44
N GLY A 100 -8.27 -0.72 6.60
CA GLY A 100 -7.10 -0.12 7.24
C GLY A 100 -6.02 -1.16 7.58
N VAL A 101 -6.41 -2.32 8.11
CA VAL A 101 -5.50 -3.46 8.34
C VAL A 101 -4.86 -3.92 7.03
N ARG A 102 -5.67 -4.09 5.98
CA ARG A 102 -5.19 -4.51 4.66
C ARG A 102 -4.24 -3.50 4.03
N GLU A 103 -4.54 -2.21 4.15
CA GLU A 103 -3.71 -1.15 3.58
C GLU A 103 -2.36 -1.07 4.31
N VAL A 104 -2.36 -1.09 5.65
CA VAL A 104 -1.11 -1.09 6.42
C VAL A 104 -0.28 -2.33 6.11
N ALA A 105 -0.90 -3.51 5.98
CA ALA A 105 -0.22 -4.73 5.57
C ALA A 105 0.36 -4.62 4.15
N ALA A 106 -0.39 -4.05 3.19
CA ALA A 106 0.06 -3.85 1.82
C ALA A 106 1.23 -2.86 1.73
N PHE A 107 1.12 -1.72 2.40
CA PHE A 107 2.21 -0.74 2.49
C PHE A 107 3.47 -1.36 3.09
N LEU A 108 3.34 -2.03 4.24
CA LEU A 108 4.47 -2.67 4.91
C LEU A 108 5.03 -3.83 4.09
N ALA A 109 4.23 -4.50 3.24
CA ALA A 109 4.72 -5.54 2.33
C ALA A 109 5.61 -4.98 1.22
N HIS A 110 5.27 -3.82 0.65
CA HIS A 110 6.16 -3.10 -0.25
C HIS A 110 7.49 -2.79 0.44
N VAL A 111 7.42 -2.18 1.63
CA VAL A 111 8.59 -1.82 2.42
C VAL A 111 9.44 -3.04 2.76
N GLY A 112 8.80 -4.10 3.29
CA GLY A 112 9.43 -5.35 3.68
C GLY A 112 10.12 -6.02 2.49
N ALA A 113 9.44 -6.14 1.35
CA ALA A 113 10.01 -6.72 0.14
C ALA A 113 11.21 -5.90 -0.40
N SER A 114 11.11 -4.57 -0.38
CA SER A 114 12.17 -3.64 -0.83
C SER A 114 13.42 -3.65 0.06
N THR A 115 13.26 -4.00 1.34
CA THR A 115 14.33 -3.96 2.35
C THR A 115 14.73 -5.33 2.87
N SER A 116 14.24 -6.42 2.25
CA SER A 116 14.47 -7.78 2.72
C SER A 116 15.86 -8.30 2.37
N CYS A 117 16.48 -9.02 3.32
CA CYS A 117 17.65 -9.87 3.06
C CYS A 117 17.30 -11.37 3.11
N GLY A 118 16.01 -11.72 3.16
CA GLY A 118 15.51 -13.06 3.45
C GLY A 118 15.61 -14.08 2.33
N ARG A 119 16.01 -13.70 1.11
CA ARG A 119 15.97 -14.57 -0.10
C ARG A 119 16.58 -15.96 0.14
N PHE A 120 17.65 -16.03 0.92
CA PHE A 120 18.41 -17.26 1.17
C PHE A 120 18.18 -17.86 2.57
N TYR A 121 17.23 -17.32 3.34
CA TYR A 121 16.96 -17.74 4.71
C TYR A 121 15.59 -18.42 4.83
N PRO A 122 15.40 -19.31 5.82
CA PRO A 122 14.08 -19.82 6.15
C PRO A 122 13.12 -18.68 6.51
N ASN A 123 11.86 -18.82 6.10
CA ASN A 123 10.82 -17.80 6.22
C ASN A 123 11.25 -16.42 5.67
N PRO A 124 11.45 -16.27 4.34
CA PRO A 124 12.00 -15.04 3.75
C PRO A 124 11.22 -13.76 4.10
N MET A 125 9.91 -13.88 4.37
CA MET A 125 9.03 -12.75 4.67
C MET A 125 9.27 -12.12 6.06
N ALA A 126 9.94 -12.85 6.96
CA ALA A 126 10.31 -12.37 8.29
C ALA A 126 11.51 -11.40 8.28
N TRP A 127 12.18 -11.26 7.15
CA TRP A 127 13.43 -10.52 6.98
C TRP A 127 13.26 -9.14 6.37
N GLY A 128 12.03 -8.61 6.29
CA GLY A 128 11.79 -7.21 5.95
C GLY A 128 12.51 -6.27 6.95
N LEU A 129 12.81 -5.05 6.50
CA LEU A 129 13.55 -4.03 7.26
C LEU A 129 15.00 -4.44 7.61
N CYS A 130 15.57 -5.40 6.89
CA CYS A 130 16.96 -5.82 7.06
C CYS A 130 17.96 -4.78 6.54
N TYR A 131 17.59 -4.03 5.50
CA TYR A 131 18.37 -2.92 4.96
C TYR A 131 17.69 -1.58 5.21
N LYS A 132 18.50 -0.50 5.24
CA LYS A 132 18.04 0.89 5.19
C LYS A 132 18.58 1.67 3.98
N ARG A 133 19.49 1.04 3.24
CA ARG A 133 20.13 1.54 2.03
C ARG A 133 20.58 0.40 1.14
N GLU A 134 20.80 0.70 -0.13
CA GLU A 134 21.48 -0.18 -1.08
C GLU A 134 22.93 -0.42 -0.65
N MET A 135 23.36 -1.68 -0.65
CA MET A 135 24.69 -2.07 -0.15
C MET A 135 25.81 -1.89 -1.18
N SER A 136 25.50 -2.10 -2.46
CA SER A 136 26.48 -2.06 -3.55
C SER A 136 26.02 -1.13 -4.68
N PRO A 137 25.86 0.18 -4.41
CA PRO A 137 25.40 1.12 -5.42
C PRO A 137 26.42 1.31 -6.53
N TYR A 138 25.98 1.25 -7.78
CA TYR A 138 26.84 1.62 -8.90
C TYR A 138 27.05 3.15 -8.88
N GLN A 139 28.32 3.58 -8.83
CA GLN A 139 28.65 5.00 -8.77
C GLN A 139 28.11 5.72 -10.01
N ASN A 140 27.57 6.93 -9.80
CA ASN A 140 27.05 7.82 -10.84
C ASN A 140 25.89 7.24 -11.68
N PHE A 141 25.29 6.11 -11.30
CA PHE A 141 24.10 5.58 -12.00
C PHE A 141 22.83 6.34 -11.67
N TYR A 142 22.73 6.80 -10.42
CA TYR A 142 21.51 7.35 -9.86
C TYR A 142 21.45 8.89 -9.96
N CYS A 143 22.27 9.47 -10.81
CA CYS A 143 22.23 10.90 -11.09
C CYS A 143 21.79 11.09 -12.54
N ASP A 144 20.62 11.68 -12.73
CA ASP A 144 20.17 12.18 -14.03
C ASP A 144 20.57 13.65 -14.14
N ASP A 145 21.75 13.90 -14.70
CA ASP A 145 22.29 15.24 -14.95
C ASP A 145 21.46 16.05 -15.96
N SER A 146 20.59 15.39 -16.74
CA SER A 146 19.69 16.08 -17.67
C SER A 146 18.49 16.73 -16.99
N ASN A 147 18.26 16.43 -15.71
CA ASN A 147 17.14 16.98 -14.95
C ASN A 147 17.44 18.40 -14.45
N GLU A 148 16.88 19.42 -15.13
CA GLU A 148 17.13 20.81 -14.79
C GLU A 148 16.49 21.28 -13.47
N LEU A 149 15.42 20.62 -13.03
CA LEU A 149 14.67 21.00 -11.82
C LEU A 149 15.31 20.46 -10.54
N TYR A 150 15.89 19.26 -10.60
CA TYR A 150 16.48 18.58 -9.46
C TYR A 150 17.91 18.16 -9.79
N ARG A 151 18.77 19.15 -10.03
CA ARG A 151 20.17 18.90 -10.40
C ARG A 151 20.89 18.11 -9.31
N CYS A 152 21.79 17.22 -9.73
CA CYS A 152 22.65 16.53 -8.79
C CYS A 152 23.58 17.51 -8.08
N VAL A 153 23.80 17.27 -6.79
CA VAL A 153 24.74 18.04 -5.98
C VAL A 153 26.08 17.32 -6.04
N GLU A 154 27.15 18.08 -6.29
CA GLU A 154 28.49 17.53 -6.41
C GLU A 154 28.88 16.70 -5.17
N GLY A 155 29.45 15.52 -5.40
CA GLY A 155 29.86 14.61 -4.34
C GLY A 155 28.74 13.79 -3.69
N LEU A 156 27.47 14.05 -4.02
CA LEU A 156 26.34 13.28 -3.48
C LEU A 156 25.90 12.14 -4.40
N GLN A 157 25.27 11.13 -3.80
CA GLN A 157 24.76 9.95 -4.50
C GLN A 157 23.32 9.65 -4.08
N TYR A 158 22.48 9.30 -5.07
CA TYR A 158 21.05 9.07 -4.91
C TYR A 158 20.65 7.60 -5.09
N TYR A 159 21.48 6.69 -4.58
CA TYR A 159 21.17 5.26 -4.51
C TYR A 159 19.98 4.98 -3.57
N GLY A 160 19.48 3.74 -3.59
CA GLY A 160 18.32 3.33 -2.79
C GLY A 160 18.49 3.59 -1.30
N ARG A 161 17.62 4.39 -0.69
CA ARG A 161 17.53 4.57 0.78
C ARG A 161 16.08 4.57 1.26
N GLY A 162 15.89 4.26 2.54
CA GLY A 162 14.59 4.32 3.21
C GLY A 162 13.77 3.03 3.08
N GLY A 163 12.49 3.11 3.48
CA GLY A 163 11.60 1.95 3.60
C GLY A 163 11.09 1.44 2.25
N GLU A 164 10.81 2.35 1.32
CA GLU A 164 10.73 2.03 -0.10
C GLU A 164 12.03 2.58 -0.70
N ALA A 165 12.84 1.76 -1.37
CA ALA A 165 14.14 2.24 -1.84
C ALA A 165 13.95 3.40 -2.84
N LEU A 166 14.26 4.64 -2.40
CA LEU A 166 14.25 5.83 -3.25
C LEU A 166 15.54 5.88 -4.07
N PHE A 167 15.39 5.87 -5.39
CA PHE A 167 16.49 6.03 -6.35
C PHE A 167 16.34 7.35 -7.12
N LEU A 168 17.45 7.87 -7.66
CA LEU A 168 17.50 9.02 -8.56
C LEU A 168 17.26 10.39 -7.90
N ASN A 169 18.10 11.36 -8.27
CA ASN A 169 18.08 12.76 -7.80
C ASN A 169 16.68 13.39 -7.80
N TYR A 170 15.92 13.23 -8.88
CA TYR A 170 14.60 13.85 -8.98
C TYR A 170 13.59 13.30 -7.96
N ASN A 171 13.68 12.02 -7.57
CA ASN A 171 12.79 11.47 -6.55
C ASN A 171 13.13 12.03 -5.16
N TYR A 172 14.42 12.18 -4.83
CA TYR A 172 14.84 12.85 -3.60
C TYR A 172 14.33 14.29 -3.55
N GLY A 173 14.45 15.04 -4.66
CA GLY A 173 13.93 16.41 -4.73
C GLY A 173 12.40 16.50 -4.61
N ILE A 174 11.65 15.66 -5.33
CA ILE A 174 10.18 15.63 -5.30
C ILE A 174 9.67 15.25 -3.92
N ILE A 175 10.19 14.15 -3.36
CA ILE A 175 9.75 13.64 -2.06
C ILE A 175 10.19 14.60 -0.95
N GLY A 176 11.42 15.10 -1.00
CA GLY A 176 11.93 16.09 -0.07
C GLY A 176 11.03 17.32 0.00
N LYS A 177 10.66 17.90 -1.16
CA LYS A 177 9.69 19.00 -1.22
C LYS A 177 8.33 18.60 -0.63
N GLY A 178 7.87 17.38 -0.89
CA GLY A 178 6.62 16.83 -0.40
C GLY A 178 6.53 16.69 1.12
N ILE A 179 7.63 16.31 1.76
CA ILE A 179 7.76 16.13 3.22
C ILE A 179 8.46 17.33 3.90
N LYS A 180 8.74 18.40 3.13
CA LYS A 180 9.43 19.62 3.60
C LYS A 180 10.81 19.35 4.22
N GLN A 181 11.58 18.45 3.62
CA GLN A 181 12.97 18.15 3.94
C GLN A 181 13.85 18.36 2.71
N ASP A 182 15.05 18.91 2.88
CA ASP A 182 16.00 19.03 1.75
C ASP A 182 16.75 17.71 1.51
N LEU A 183 16.03 16.72 0.97
CA LEU A 183 16.59 15.41 0.65
C LEU A 183 17.51 15.44 -0.58
N LEU A 184 17.46 16.51 -1.40
CA LEU A 184 18.34 16.64 -2.56
C LEU A 184 19.76 16.94 -2.09
N SER A 185 19.92 17.89 -1.17
CA SER A 185 21.23 18.23 -0.58
C SER A 185 21.62 17.32 0.60
N HIS A 186 20.65 16.65 1.23
CA HIS A 186 20.86 15.77 2.39
C HIS A 186 20.20 14.38 2.21
N PRO A 187 20.58 13.60 1.19
CA PRO A 187 19.99 12.28 0.93
C PRO A 187 20.28 11.27 2.05
N GLU A 188 21.32 11.48 2.85
CA GLU A 188 21.69 10.66 4.01
C GLU A 188 20.66 10.67 5.14
N LEU A 189 19.76 11.65 5.20
CA LEU A 189 18.72 11.72 6.23
C LEU A 189 17.85 10.46 6.26
N LEU A 190 17.56 9.87 5.09
CA LEU A 190 16.74 8.67 4.96
C LEU A 190 17.39 7.39 5.52
N GLN A 191 18.69 7.41 5.84
CA GLN A 191 19.40 6.30 6.50
C GLN A 191 19.87 6.63 7.92
N GLN A 192 19.60 7.85 8.39
CA GLN A 192 19.93 8.35 9.73
C GLN A 192 18.69 8.52 10.62
N ASN A 193 17.52 8.78 10.03
CA ASN A 193 16.27 8.97 10.76
C ASN A 193 15.16 8.05 10.22
N ALA A 194 14.76 7.06 11.01
CA ALA A 194 13.74 6.09 10.63
C ALA A 194 12.35 6.71 10.44
N THR A 195 12.00 7.74 11.23
CA THR A 195 10.73 8.46 11.08
C THR A 195 10.67 9.15 9.72
N LEU A 196 11.75 9.85 9.31
CA LEU A 196 11.82 10.48 7.98
C LEU A 196 11.82 9.44 6.85
N ALA A 197 12.46 8.29 7.06
CA ALA A 197 12.46 7.19 6.10
C ALA A 197 11.07 6.60 5.87
N PHE A 198 10.27 6.43 6.95
CA PHE A 198 8.87 6.04 6.83
C PHE A 198 8.01 7.16 6.26
N GLU A 199 8.23 8.41 6.65
CA GLU A 199 7.49 9.57 6.12
C GLU A 199 7.64 9.68 4.60
N ALA A 200 8.86 9.53 4.08
CA ALA A 200 9.14 9.50 2.65
C ALA A 200 8.40 8.35 1.93
N ALA A 201 8.40 7.14 2.52
CA ALA A 201 7.72 5.98 1.94
C ALA A 201 6.19 6.15 1.94
N ILE A 202 5.60 6.63 3.05
CA ILE A 202 4.15 6.88 3.15
C ILE A 202 3.77 8.02 2.21
N TRP A 203 4.57 9.07 2.11
CA TRP A 203 4.32 10.14 1.14
C TRP A 203 4.26 9.60 -0.29
N ARG A 204 5.19 8.70 -0.66
CA ARG A 204 5.21 8.06 -1.97
C ARG A 204 3.97 7.19 -2.21
N TRP A 205 3.49 6.50 -1.18
CA TRP A 205 2.25 5.71 -1.21
C TRP A 205 1.01 6.57 -1.42
N MET A 206 0.95 7.72 -0.74
CA MET A 206 -0.19 8.65 -0.73
C MET A 206 -0.22 9.62 -1.92
N THR A 207 0.89 9.75 -2.67
CA THR A 207 1.04 10.79 -3.69
C THR A 207 1.04 10.23 -5.12
N PRO A 208 0.12 10.69 -5.99
CA PRO A 208 0.17 10.38 -7.42
C PRO A 208 1.46 10.86 -8.10
N VAL A 209 2.05 10.03 -8.96
CA VAL A 209 3.26 10.39 -9.72
C VAL A 209 2.98 11.41 -10.82
N LYS A 210 1.85 11.23 -11.51
CA LYS A 210 1.45 12.05 -12.67
C LYS A 210 0.01 12.49 -12.54
N TRP A 211 -0.31 13.60 -13.21
CA TRP A 211 -1.68 14.05 -13.39
C TRP A 211 -2.53 12.91 -14.01
N ARG A 212 -3.69 12.62 -13.38
CA ARG A 212 -4.64 11.55 -13.74
C ARG A 212 -4.20 10.10 -13.46
N GLN A 213 -3.00 9.88 -12.90
CA GLN A 213 -2.64 8.58 -12.32
C GLN A 213 -3.16 8.53 -10.86
N PRO A 214 -3.62 7.38 -10.34
CA PRO A 214 -3.93 7.27 -8.92
C PRO A 214 -2.65 7.23 -8.05
N SER A 215 -2.83 7.53 -6.76
CA SER A 215 -1.86 7.13 -5.73
C SER A 215 -1.96 5.62 -5.46
N ALA A 216 -0.94 5.04 -4.82
CA ALA A 216 -1.03 3.64 -4.40
C ALA A 216 -2.14 3.46 -3.34
N HIS A 217 -2.31 4.44 -2.45
CA HIS A 217 -3.46 4.54 -1.54
C HIS A 217 -4.78 4.40 -2.29
N ASP A 218 -5.07 5.33 -3.21
CA ASP A 218 -6.37 5.39 -3.90
C ASP A 218 -6.64 4.15 -4.74
N ALA A 219 -5.61 3.58 -5.36
CA ALA A 219 -5.71 2.34 -6.11
C ALA A 219 -6.00 1.14 -5.21
N PHE A 220 -5.46 1.11 -3.99
CA PHE A 220 -5.65 0.01 -3.06
C PHE A 220 -7.01 0.07 -2.34
N VAL A 221 -7.37 1.22 -1.79
CA VAL A 221 -8.60 1.38 -1.00
C VAL A 221 -9.86 1.51 -1.88
N GLY A 222 -9.70 1.61 -3.19
CA GLY A 222 -10.79 1.64 -4.16
C GLY A 222 -11.38 3.03 -4.44
N ASN A 223 -10.71 4.11 -4.01
CA ASN A 223 -11.11 5.49 -4.33
C ASN A 223 -10.85 5.84 -5.80
N TRP A 224 -9.87 5.17 -6.41
CA TRP A 224 -9.56 5.36 -7.81
C TRP A 224 -10.63 4.75 -8.71
N LYS A 225 -11.22 5.60 -9.56
CA LYS A 225 -12.07 5.16 -10.66
C LYS A 225 -11.23 4.95 -11.92
N PRO A 226 -11.06 3.71 -12.41
CA PRO A 226 -10.29 3.45 -13.62
C PRO A 226 -10.85 4.21 -14.83
N SER A 227 -9.96 4.75 -15.67
CA SER A 227 -10.31 5.35 -16.95
C SER A 227 -10.72 4.27 -17.96
N LYS A 228 -11.22 4.69 -19.13
CA LYS A 228 -11.55 3.75 -20.21
C LYS A 228 -10.36 2.90 -20.68
N ASN A 229 -9.13 3.41 -20.52
CA ASN A 229 -7.92 2.72 -20.97
C ASN A 229 -7.40 1.71 -19.93
N ASP A 230 -7.81 1.83 -18.66
CA ASP A 230 -7.25 1.00 -17.59
C ASP A 230 -7.70 -0.46 -17.68
N PRO A 231 -8.99 -0.79 -17.91
CA PRO A 231 -9.39 -2.18 -18.17
C PRO A 231 -8.72 -2.76 -19.42
N LEU A 232 -8.52 -1.97 -20.48
CA LEU A 232 -7.79 -2.39 -21.68
C LEU A 232 -6.30 -2.67 -21.38
N SER A 233 -5.75 -1.94 -20.41
CA SER A 233 -4.40 -2.12 -19.87
C SER A 233 -4.34 -3.17 -18.76
N LYS A 234 -5.44 -3.89 -18.51
CA LYS A 234 -5.63 -4.87 -17.41
C LYS A 234 -5.37 -4.29 -16.01
N ARG A 235 -5.49 -2.98 -15.82
CA ARG A 235 -5.30 -2.29 -14.53
C ARG A 235 -6.62 -2.17 -13.79
N TYR A 236 -6.64 -2.67 -12.56
CA TYR A 236 -7.84 -2.71 -11.70
C TYR A 236 -7.46 -2.31 -10.26
N PRO A 237 -8.39 -1.72 -9.48
CA PRO A 237 -8.12 -1.43 -8.07
C PRO A 237 -7.65 -2.68 -7.31
N GLY A 238 -6.57 -2.55 -6.55
CA GLY A 238 -5.96 -3.67 -5.82
C GLY A 238 -4.44 -3.59 -5.71
N PHE A 239 -3.87 -4.59 -5.04
CA PHE A 239 -2.44 -4.70 -4.72
C PHE A 239 -1.55 -4.81 -5.97
N GLY A 240 -2.04 -5.45 -7.03
CA GLY A 240 -1.34 -5.49 -8.31
C GLY A 240 -1.07 -4.10 -8.87
N THR A 241 -2.08 -3.23 -8.82
CA THR A 241 -1.93 -1.86 -9.31
C THR A 241 -1.04 -1.00 -8.39
N THR A 242 -0.96 -1.27 -7.08
CA THR A 242 0.04 -0.59 -6.22
C THR A 242 1.47 -0.95 -6.65
N MET A 243 1.73 -2.23 -6.97
CA MET A 243 3.02 -2.65 -7.55
C MET A 243 3.33 -1.92 -8.86
N ASN A 244 2.35 -1.76 -9.75
CA ASN A 244 2.52 -1.01 -11.00
C ASN A 244 2.83 0.48 -10.76
N ILE A 245 2.14 1.13 -9.81
CA ILE A 245 2.37 2.55 -9.48
C ILE A 245 3.74 2.77 -8.85
N MET A 246 4.18 1.84 -8.00
CA MET A 246 5.40 2.00 -7.20
C MET A 246 6.65 1.58 -7.96
N ARG A 247 6.62 0.46 -8.70
CA ARG A 247 7.78 -0.18 -9.35
C ARG A 247 7.45 -0.81 -10.72
N GLY A 248 6.41 -0.33 -11.39
CA GLY A 248 5.85 -1.02 -12.56
C GLY A 248 6.82 -1.26 -13.71
N ASP A 249 7.74 -0.34 -13.97
CA ASP A 249 8.77 -0.46 -15.01
C ASP A 249 9.77 -1.59 -14.77
N ARG A 250 9.88 -2.06 -13.52
CA ARG A 250 10.77 -3.15 -13.12
C ARG A 250 10.06 -4.49 -12.99
N ILE A 251 8.79 -4.52 -12.59
CA ILE A 251 8.13 -5.77 -12.15
C ILE A 251 6.82 -6.12 -12.86
N CYS A 252 6.21 -5.22 -13.64
CA CYS A 252 4.89 -5.44 -14.25
C CYS A 252 4.94 -5.56 -15.77
N GLY A 253 3.91 -6.17 -16.37
CA GLY A 253 3.75 -6.25 -17.83
C GLY A 253 4.70 -7.21 -18.54
N GLN A 254 5.36 -8.10 -17.79
CA GLN A 254 6.37 -9.05 -18.29
C GLN A 254 6.19 -10.46 -17.70
N GLY A 255 4.97 -10.79 -17.28
CA GLY A 255 4.68 -12.06 -16.61
C GLY A 255 5.10 -12.05 -15.13
N PHE A 256 5.09 -13.23 -14.51
CA PHE A 256 5.45 -13.38 -13.09
C PHE A 256 6.97 -13.23 -12.89
N THR A 257 7.37 -12.34 -11.99
CA THR A 257 8.77 -12.11 -11.61
C THR A 257 9.01 -12.47 -10.16
N ASP A 258 10.26 -12.82 -9.81
CA ASP A 258 10.67 -13.07 -8.43
C ASP A 258 10.32 -11.92 -7.49
N GLU A 259 10.55 -10.67 -7.92
CA GLU A 259 10.32 -9.49 -7.08
C GLU A 259 8.83 -9.23 -6.83
N MET A 260 7.99 -9.43 -7.85
CA MET A 260 6.54 -9.38 -7.68
C MET A 260 6.05 -10.48 -6.74
N ASN A 261 6.46 -11.73 -6.97
CA ASN A 261 6.04 -12.86 -6.14
C ASN A 261 6.52 -12.69 -4.69
N ASN A 262 7.73 -12.16 -4.49
CA ASN A 262 8.25 -11.81 -3.18
C ASN A 262 7.37 -10.73 -2.51
N THR A 263 6.97 -9.69 -3.23
CA THR A 263 6.11 -8.61 -2.69
C THR A 263 4.70 -9.12 -2.35
N ILE A 264 4.10 -9.96 -3.20
CA ILE A 264 2.82 -10.62 -2.94
C ILE A 264 2.92 -11.51 -1.71
N SER A 265 3.99 -12.29 -1.60
CA SER A 265 4.22 -13.18 -0.46
C SER A 265 4.32 -12.41 0.86
N HIS A 266 4.97 -11.24 0.86
CA HIS A 266 5.03 -10.38 2.06
C HIS A 266 3.64 -9.91 2.45
N TYR A 267 2.81 -9.50 1.48
CA TYR A 267 1.45 -9.03 1.74
C TYR A 267 0.56 -10.11 2.34
N ILE A 268 0.54 -11.31 1.74
CA ILE A 268 -0.25 -12.43 2.27
C ILE A 268 0.23 -12.84 3.67
N TYR A 269 1.55 -12.88 3.88
CA TYR A 269 2.13 -13.21 5.18
C TYR A 269 1.76 -12.18 6.26
N TYR A 270 1.88 -10.89 5.95
CA TYR A 270 1.55 -9.81 6.88
C TYR A 270 0.06 -9.71 7.18
N LEU A 271 -0.81 -9.94 6.19
CA LEU A 271 -2.25 -10.05 6.43
C LEU A 271 -2.58 -11.14 7.45
N GLY A 272 -1.99 -12.33 7.29
CA GLY A 272 -2.19 -13.45 8.20
C GLY A 272 -1.76 -13.11 9.63
N LEU A 273 -0.59 -12.49 9.79
CA LEU A 273 -0.11 -12.03 11.11
C LEU A 273 -0.99 -10.94 11.73
N MET A 274 -1.62 -10.11 10.90
CA MET A 274 -2.58 -9.08 11.35
C MET A 274 -4.01 -9.62 11.53
N GLY A 275 -4.20 -10.94 11.43
CA GLY A 275 -5.49 -11.62 11.70
C GLY A 275 -6.51 -11.49 10.57
N VAL A 276 -6.08 -11.19 9.35
CA VAL A 276 -6.94 -11.15 8.15
C VAL A 276 -6.64 -12.36 7.29
N ASN A 277 -7.68 -13.12 6.95
CA ASN A 277 -7.54 -14.30 6.10
C ASN A 277 -7.06 -13.90 4.69
N HIS A 278 -6.18 -14.71 4.09
CA HIS A 278 -5.67 -14.49 2.75
C HIS A 278 -6.77 -14.36 1.68
N GLU A 279 -7.94 -14.96 1.88
CA GLU A 279 -9.10 -14.79 0.98
C GLU A 279 -9.57 -13.32 0.89
N HIS A 280 -9.27 -12.51 1.90
CA HIS A 280 -9.58 -11.09 1.94
C HIS A 280 -8.45 -10.22 1.35
N SER A 281 -7.42 -10.81 0.75
CA SER A 281 -6.31 -10.05 0.15
C SER A 281 -6.75 -9.17 -1.03
N GLY A 282 -7.88 -9.49 -1.66
CA GLY A 282 -8.43 -8.80 -2.83
C GLY A 282 -8.20 -9.58 -4.13
N ARG A 283 -8.92 -9.19 -5.19
CA ARG A 283 -8.96 -9.94 -6.46
C ARG A 283 -7.80 -9.66 -7.42
N SER A 284 -7.22 -8.46 -7.41
CA SER A 284 -6.11 -8.07 -8.28
C SER A 284 -4.84 -7.98 -7.45
N LEU A 285 -4.18 -9.13 -7.24
CA LEU A 285 -2.98 -9.23 -6.41
C LEU A 285 -1.69 -9.00 -7.18
N ASP A 286 -1.64 -9.37 -8.45
CA ASP A 286 -0.45 -9.28 -9.29
C ASP A 286 -0.58 -8.19 -10.36
N CYS A 287 0.55 -7.87 -10.97
CA CYS A 287 0.64 -6.98 -12.11
C CYS A 287 1.31 -7.62 -13.34
N ALA A 288 1.33 -8.95 -13.41
CA ALA A 288 2.06 -9.69 -14.43
C ALA A 288 1.68 -9.26 -15.85
N ASP A 289 0.39 -9.04 -16.06
CA ASP A 289 -0.19 -8.67 -17.34
C ASP A 289 -0.56 -7.17 -17.44
N GLN A 290 -0.32 -6.37 -16.40
CA GLN A 290 -0.72 -4.97 -16.41
C GLN A 290 0.22 -4.14 -17.27
N VAL A 291 -0.33 -3.32 -18.17
CA VAL A 291 0.48 -2.32 -18.89
C VAL A 291 1.00 -1.29 -17.89
N VAL A 292 2.32 -1.07 -17.93
CA VAL A 292 3.03 -0.18 -16.99
C VAL A 292 2.53 1.26 -17.11
N PHE A 293 2.31 1.94 -15.98
CA PHE A 293 1.93 3.37 -15.99
C PHE A 293 3.06 4.28 -16.49
N ASN A 294 4.28 4.01 -16.04
CA ASN A 294 5.46 4.82 -16.27
C ASN A 294 6.61 3.97 -16.82
N PRO A 295 6.52 3.48 -18.08
CA PRO A 295 7.59 2.68 -18.67
C PRO A 295 8.90 3.48 -18.73
N SER A 296 10.01 2.83 -18.42
CA SER A 296 11.34 3.43 -18.59
C SER A 296 11.67 3.52 -20.08
N SER A 297 12.51 4.46 -20.50
CA SER A 297 12.92 4.61 -21.91
C SER A 297 13.59 3.34 -22.48
N LYS A 298 14.10 2.45 -21.63
CA LYS A 298 14.66 1.15 -22.01
C LYS A 298 13.61 0.09 -22.33
N SER A 299 12.37 0.21 -21.83
CA SER A 299 11.32 -0.81 -22.03
C SER A 299 10.48 -0.61 -23.30
N LEU A 300 10.76 0.42 -24.10
CA LEU A 300 10.05 0.71 -25.37
C LEU A 300 10.70 0.05 -26.60
N GLY A 301 11.65 -0.86 -26.40
CA GLY A 301 12.46 -1.46 -27.47
C GLY A 301 12.73 -2.95 -27.30
N SER A 302 11.69 -3.74 -27.02
CA SER A 302 11.71 -5.21 -27.18
C SER A 302 10.48 -5.68 -27.93
#